data_AF-A0A2A7UCP9-F1
#
_entry.id   AF-A0A2A7UCP9-F1
#
_cell.length_a   1.000
_cell.length_b   1.000
_cell.length_c   1.000
_cell.angle_alpha   90.00
_cell.angle_beta   90.00
_cell.angle_gamma   90.00
#
_symmetry.space_group_name_H-M   'P 1'
#
loop_
_entity.id
_entity.type
_entity.pdbx_description
1 polymer ?
#
loop_
_entity_poly.entity_id
_entity_poly.type
_entity_poly.pdbx_seq_one_letter_code
_entity_poly.pdbx_strand_id
1 'polypeptide(L)'
;MTDPRAHLHTLDGAPTLRMERRFAHPPEKVWRAISDPREMAAWFPATVDTEVRPGATMRFTFADAPDTTDATSEGEVLEVDPPKVYMFRWNRDVLRFELVPDGAGTLLVFTHVLGGGAAGRRGAARTAVGWDRCLAALAAALDGAAPAAAEGAWLADLEHYIAAFGLDTGTCETTADGYVLRFDRDMMWQPVETLWGLLVEDGAPAVGETAPLRATNQHVEAGPLTVVEPPTALAYEWRHDGTAAGVVRFEFHADPDLGVHVALTQTVPRELASARAELLAAWHVHLELFFAASQGEVRCPWPADRVAALTDRYEADLAST
;
A
#
# COMPACT_ATOMS: atom_id res chain seq x y z
N MET A 1 21.65 1.31 -16.80
CA MET A 1 21.64 1.61 -15.37
C MET A 1 20.21 1.41 -14.90
N THR A 2 19.99 0.66 -13.83
CA THR A 2 18.64 0.48 -13.26
C THR A 2 18.15 1.82 -12.74
N ASP A 3 16.96 2.27 -13.13
CA ASP A 3 16.39 3.50 -12.61
C ASP A 3 16.20 3.41 -11.08
N PRO A 4 16.36 4.54 -10.34
CA PRO A 4 16.07 4.56 -8.92
C PRO A 4 14.61 4.17 -8.63
N ARG A 5 14.41 3.30 -7.63
CA ARG A 5 13.07 2.97 -7.10
C ARG A 5 12.45 4.19 -6.41
N ALA A 6 11.13 4.15 -6.23
CA ALA A 6 10.41 5.22 -5.55
C ALA A 6 10.85 5.37 -4.08
N HIS A 7 10.83 6.62 -3.61
CA HIS A 7 11.02 6.95 -2.20
C HIS A 7 9.75 7.62 -1.65
N LEU A 8 9.24 7.09 -0.54
CA LEU A 8 8.15 7.70 0.22
C LEU A 8 8.72 8.63 1.29
N HIS A 9 8.27 9.88 1.29
CA HIS A 9 8.62 10.88 2.29
C HIS A 9 7.38 11.74 2.61
N THR A 10 7.52 12.72 3.50
CA THR A 10 6.45 13.64 3.87
C THR A 10 6.79 15.04 3.39
N LEU A 11 5.88 15.67 2.65
CA LEU A 11 5.96 17.06 2.21
C LEU A 11 4.76 17.81 2.80
N ASP A 12 5.00 18.83 3.61
CA ASP A 12 3.95 19.63 4.28
C ASP A 12 2.89 18.80 5.01
N GLY A 13 3.30 17.68 5.62
CA GLY A 13 2.41 16.74 6.31
C GLY A 13 1.70 15.73 5.41
N ALA A 14 1.86 15.80 4.09
CA ALA A 14 1.28 14.87 3.14
C ALA A 14 2.28 13.77 2.70
N PRO A 15 1.85 12.49 2.65
CA PRO A 15 2.68 11.41 2.12
C PRO A 15 2.96 11.62 0.63
N THR A 16 4.23 11.55 0.23
CA THR A 16 4.70 11.95 -1.09
C THR A 16 5.67 10.91 -1.66
N LEU A 17 5.37 10.39 -2.84
CA LEU A 17 6.27 9.54 -3.61
C LEU A 17 7.15 10.41 -4.51
N ARG A 18 8.45 10.11 -4.55
CA ARG A 18 9.40 10.69 -5.51
C ARG A 18 10.07 9.60 -6.32
N MET A 19 10.14 9.78 -7.63
CA MET A 19 10.77 8.85 -8.57
C MET A 19 11.60 9.64 -9.59
N GLU A 20 12.71 9.06 -10.03
CA GLU A 20 13.59 9.68 -11.03
C GLU A 20 13.78 8.74 -12.22
N ARG A 21 13.73 9.27 -13.44
CA ARG A 21 13.91 8.53 -14.69
C ARG A 21 14.80 9.30 -15.64
N ARG A 22 15.77 8.62 -16.26
CA ARG A 22 16.62 9.22 -17.29
C ARG A 22 16.19 8.75 -18.67
N PHE A 23 15.89 9.69 -19.55
CA PHE A 23 15.52 9.43 -20.94
C PHE A 23 16.62 9.92 -21.87
N ALA A 24 16.96 9.14 -22.89
CA ALA A 24 17.91 9.51 -23.95
C ALA A 24 17.26 10.42 -25.02
N HIS A 25 16.35 11.30 -24.61
CA HIS A 25 15.57 12.18 -25.46
C HIS A 25 15.63 13.62 -24.92
N PRO A 26 15.58 14.65 -25.80
CA PRO A 26 15.63 16.04 -25.37
C PRO A 26 14.36 16.43 -24.57
N PRO A 27 14.44 17.42 -23.67
CA PRO A 27 13.33 17.81 -22.79
C PRO A 27 12.04 18.14 -23.54
N GLU A 28 12.13 18.72 -24.73
CA GLU A 28 10.97 19.08 -25.55
C GLU A 28 10.18 17.85 -26.01
N LYS A 29 10.87 16.74 -26.29
CA LYS A 29 10.20 15.48 -26.67
C LYS A 29 9.54 14.84 -25.46
N VAL A 30 10.22 14.83 -24.31
CA VAL A 30 9.66 14.28 -23.06
C VAL A 30 8.47 15.13 -22.59
N TRP A 31 8.57 16.45 -22.69
CA TRP A 31 7.51 17.40 -22.39
C TRP A 31 6.23 17.08 -23.15
N ARG A 32 6.33 16.88 -24.47
CA ARG A 32 5.18 16.52 -25.29
C ARG A 32 4.57 15.19 -24.83
N ALA A 33 5.39 14.19 -24.52
CA ALA A 33 4.92 12.89 -24.06
C ALA A 33 4.17 12.93 -22.72
N ILE A 34 4.53 13.86 -21.82
CA ILE A 34 3.87 14.00 -20.51
C ILE A 34 2.71 14.99 -20.48
N SER A 35 2.58 15.86 -21.49
CA SER A 35 1.62 16.96 -21.49
C SER A 35 0.56 16.88 -22.60
N ASP A 36 0.86 16.26 -23.75
CA ASP A 36 -0.11 16.05 -24.83
C ASP A 36 -1.01 14.86 -24.46
N PRO A 37 -2.33 15.05 -24.28
CA PRO A 37 -3.23 13.97 -23.91
C PRO A 37 -3.20 12.76 -24.87
N ARG A 38 -2.87 12.98 -26.15
CA ARG A 38 -2.73 11.90 -27.15
C ARG A 38 -1.48 11.06 -26.92
N GLU A 39 -0.39 11.65 -26.47
CA GLU A 39 0.84 10.92 -26.15
C GLU A 39 0.76 10.29 -24.75
N MET A 40 0.08 10.94 -23.80
CA MET A 40 -0.19 10.38 -22.48
C MET A 40 -0.92 9.04 -22.55
N ALA A 41 -1.83 8.86 -23.52
CA ALA A 41 -2.57 7.61 -23.71
C ALA A 41 -1.68 6.36 -23.95
N ALA A 42 -0.39 6.54 -24.29
CA ALA A 42 0.55 5.44 -24.47
C ALA A 42 1.14 4.89 -23.15
N TRP A 43 1.03 5.62 -22.04
CA TRP A 43 1.74 5.27 -20.80
C TRP A 43 1.03 5.65 -19.50
N PHE A 44 0.18 6.68 -19.52
CA PHE A 44 -0.57 7.13 -18.36
C PHE A 44 -1.71 6.14 -18.07
N PRO A 45 -2.04 5.86 -16.79
CA PRO A 45 -3.04 4.85 -16.42
C PRO A 45 -4.49 5.17 -16.85
N ALA A 46 -4.75 6.36 -17.40
CA ALA A 46 -6.06 6.79 -17.86
C ALA A 46 -5.94 7.58 -19.17
N THR A 47 -7.01 7.60 -19.96
CA THR A 47 -7.14 8.57 -21.05
C THR A 47 -7.45 9.94 -20.45
N VAL A 48 -6.71 10.96 -20.85
CA VAL A 48 -6.87 12.33 -20.34
C VAL A 48 -7.57 13.19 -21.39
N ASP A 49 -8.50 14.04 -20.95
CA ASP A 49 -9.09 15.11 -21.75
C ASP A 49 -8.91 16.43 -21.02
N THR A 50 -8.12 17.34 -21.59
CA THR A 50 -7.84 18.67 -21.03
C THR A 50 -7.20 19.62 -22.03
N GLU A 51 -7.27 20.92 -21.73
CA GLU A 51 -6.42 21.95 -22.32
C GLU A 51 -5.14 22.10 -21.47
N VAL A 52 -3.96 22.15 -22.10
CA VAL A 52 -2.67 22.32 -21.39
C VAL A 52 -2.46 23.78 -20.99
N ARG A 53 -3.27 24.27 -20.04
CA ARG A 53 -3.13 25.60 -19.43
C ARG A 53 -3.52 25.56 -17.94
N PRO A 54 -2.91 26.38 -17.07
CA PRO A 54 -3.32 26.48 -15.68
C PRO A 54 -4.82 26.80 -15.53
N GLY A 55 -5.46 26.14 -14.56
CA GLY A 55 -6.89 26.24 -14.27
C GLY A 55 -7.81 25.51 -15.24
N ALA A 56 -7.28 24.76 -16.21
CA ALA A 56 -8.11 23.91 -17.07
C ALA A 56 -8.59 22.67 -16.30
N THR A 57 -9.87 22.35 -16.44
CA THR A 57 -10.43 21.09 -15.93
C THR A 57 -9.81 19.90 -16.68
N MET A 58 -9.57 18.82 -15.96
CA MET A 58 -9.11 17.54 -16.51
C MET A 58 -10.18 16.48 -16.26
N ARG A 59 -10.42 15.64 -17.27
CA ARG A 59 -11.20 14.41 -17.14
C ARG A 59 -10.28 13.22 -17.41
N PHE A 60 -10.35 12.23 -16.54
CA PHE A 60 -9.59 10.98 -16.66
C PHE A 60 -10.58 9.84 -16.85
N THR A 61 -10.37 9.01 -17.88
CA THR A 61 -11.21 7.85 -18.19
C THR A 61 -10.37 6.58 -18.15
N PHE A 62 -10.76 5.61 -17.32
CA PHE A 62 -10.06 4.34 -17.20
C PHE A 62 -10.69 3.29 -18.13
N ALA A 63 -9.89 2.68 -19.01
CA ALA A 63 -10.38 1.73 -20.01
C ALA A 63 -10.92 0.42 -19.39
N ASP A 64 -10.38 0.01 -18.24
CA ASP A 64 -10.67 -1.26 -17.57
C ASP A 64 -11.44 -1.08 -16.24
N ALA A 65 -12.16 0.04 -16.07
CA ALA A 65 -12.98 0.23 -14.86
C ALA A 65 -14.06 -0.86 -14.77
N PRO A 66 -14.23 -1.54 -13.62
CA PRO A 66 -15.38 -2.41 -13.40
C PRO A 66 -16.69 -1.66 -13.65
N ASP A 67 -17.70 -2.33 -14.23
CA ASP A 67 -19.05 -1.77 -14.51
C ASP A 67 -19.74 -1.16 -13.27
N THR A 68 -19.20 -1.43 -12.07
CA THR A 68 -19.72 -0.98 -10.77
C THR A 68 -19.11 0.31 -10.25
N THR A 69 -18.19 0.94 -10.97
CA THR A 69 -17.51 2.19 -10.58
C THR A 69 -17.68 3.27 -11.63
N ASP A 70 -17.82 4.54 -11.21
CA ASP A 70 -17.72 5.67 -12.14
C ASP A 70 -16.33 5.63 -12.80
N ALA A 71 -16.30 5.24 -14.08
CA ALA A 71 -15.07 5.06 -14.85
C ALA A 71 -14.31 6.37 -15.13
N THR A 72 -14.79 7.49 -14.56
CA THR A 72 -14.24 8.82 -14.76
C THR A 72 -13.89 9.50 -13.46
N SER A 73 -12.74 10.16 -13.44
CA SER A 73 -12.34 11.08 -12.36
C SER A 73 -12.06 12.48 -12.88
N GLU A 74 -12.05 13.44 -11.98
CA GLU A 74 -11.85 14.86 -12.30
C GLU A 74 -10.52 15.39 -11.76
N GLY A 75 -10.08 16.49 -12.33
CA GLY A 75 -8.87 17.17 -11.92
C GLY A 75 -8.75 18.56 -12.51
N GLU A 76 -7.57 19.15 -12.31
CA GLU A 76 -7.28 20.51 -12.75
C GLU A 76 -5.79 20.64 -13.04
N VAL A 77 -5.44 21.29 -14.14
CA VAL A 77 -4.06 21.69 -14.43
C VAL A 77 -3.64 22.81 -13.49
N LEU A 78 -2.54 22.63 -12.77
CA LEU A 78 -2.07 23.56 -11.75
C LEU A 78 -0.90 24.43 -12.24
N GLU A 79 0.03 23.84 -12.99
CA GLU A 79 1.22 24.54 -13.50
C GLU A 79 1.60 24.01 -14.88
N VAL A 80 1.96 24.94 -15.77
CA VAL A 80 2.46 24.65 -17.12
C VAL A 80 3.61 25.61 -17.40
N ASP A 81 4.84 25.11 -17.37
CA ASP A 81 6.06 25.84 -17.77
C ASP A 81 6.86 24.99 -18.77
N PRO A 82 6.56 25.02 -20.08
CA PRO A 82 7.22 24.18 -21.06
C PRO A 82 8.70 24.56 -21.28
N PRO A 83 9.63 23.59 -21.44
CA PRO A 83 9.46 22.15 -21.32
C PRO A 83 9.83 21.64 -19.91
N LYS A 84 9.68 22.44 -18.86
CA LYS A 84 10.26 22.20 -17.52
C LYS A 84 9.29 21.57 -16.53
N VAL A 85 8.07 22.09 -16.39
CA VAL A 85 7.15 21.66 -15.31
C VAL A 85 5.73 21.49 -15.81
N TYR A 86 5.17 20.30 -15.59
CA TYR A 86 3.75 20.03 -15.74
C TYR A 86 3.22 19.50 -14.41
N MET A 87 2.23 20.20 -13.84
CA MET A 87 1.64 19.83 -12.56
C MET A 87 0.13 19.86 -12.67
N PHE A 88 -0.51 18.83 -12.16
CA PHE A 88 -1.95 18.75 -12.13
C PHE A 88 -2.48 18.00 -10.91
N ARG A 89 -3.72 18.30 -10.56
CA ARG A 89 -4.49 17.56 -9.58
C ARG A 89 -5.25 16.43 -10.27
N TRP A 90 -5.26 15.27 -9.64
CA TRP A 90 -6.07 14.13 -10.02
C TRP A 90 -6.83 13.64 -8.79
N ASN A 91 -8.16 13.84 -8.76
CA ASN A 91 -8.96 13.69 -7.55
C ASN A 91 -8.39 14.53 -6.39
N ARG A 92 -7.85 13.85 -5.37
CA ARG A 92 -7.21 14.44 -4.19
C ARG A 92 -5.68 14.47 -4.27
N ASP A 93 -5.13 13.84 -5.30
CA ASP A 93 -3.70 13.68 -5.49
C ASP A 93 -3.14 14.84 -6.32
N VAL A 94 -1.87 15.17 -6.11
CA VAL A 94 -1.15 16.13 -6.94
C VAL A 94 0.04 15.44 -7.59
N LEU A 95 0.07 15.46 -8.92
CA LEU A 95 1.15 14.95 -9.73
C LEU A 95 1.98 16.11 -10.26
N ARG A 96 3.30 16.04 -10.11
CA ARG A 96 4.26 17.02 -10.61
C ARG A 96 5.35 16.30 -11.39
N PHE A 97 5.53 16.72 -12.63
CA PHE A 97 6.57 16.25 -13.54
C PHE A 97 7.55 17.40 -13.77
N GLU A 98 8.80 17.22 -13.37
CA GLU A 98 9.86 18.21 -13.57
C GLU A 98 10.93 17.63 -14.49
N LEU A 99 11.24 18.34 -15.57
CA LEU A 99 12.20 17.94 -16.58
C LEU A 99 13.45 18.80 -16.44
N VAL A 100 14.59 18.12 -16.21
CA VAL A 100 15.90 18.75 -16.10
C VAL A 100 16.77 18.24 -17.26
N PRO A 101 17.38 19.14 -18.06
CA PRO A 101 18.33 18.72 -19.09
C PRO A 101 19.48 17.89 -18.48
N ASP A 102 19.78 16.73 -19.05
CA ASP A 102 20.87 15.84 -18.62
C ASP A 102 21.71 15.43 -19.85
N GLY A 103 22.67 16.27 -20.20
CA GLY A 103 23.46 16.14 -21.43
C GLY A 103 22.59 16.25 -22.69
N ALA A 104 22.58 15.21 -23.51
CA ALA A 104 21.69 15.10 -24.68
C ALA A 104 20.29 14.54 -24.33
N GLY A 105 20.09 14.10 -23.09
CA GLY A 105 18.87 13.51 -22.59
C GLY A 105 18.15 14.40 -21.57
N THR A 106 17.26 13.79 -20.82
CA THR A 106 16.42 14.45 -19.81
C THR A 106 16.32 13.59 -18.57
N LEU A 107 16.49 14.21 -17.41
CA LEU A 107 16.08 13.66 -16.12
C LEU A 107 14.64 14.11 -15.84
N LEU A 108 13.73 13.15 -15.74
CA LEU A 108 12.40 13.36 -15.17
C LEU A 108 12.47 13.12 -13.66
N VAL A 109 12.05 14.13 -12.91
CA VAL A 109 11.71 14.03 -11.50
C VAL A 109 10.19 14.01 -11.40
N PHE A 110 9.65 12.85 -11.01
CA PHE A 110 8.22 12.66 -10.80
C PHE A 110 7.90 12.69 -9.31
N THR A 111 6.95 13.54 -8.92
CA THR A 111 6.45 13.65 -7.56
C THR A 111 4.95 13.41 -7.54
N HIS A 112 4.49 12.55 -6.65
CA HIS A 112 3.08 12.27 -6.40
C HIS A 112 2.78 12.49 -4.92
N VAL A 113 2.07 13.59 -4.62
CA VAL A 113 1.50 13.85 -3.30
C VAL A 113 0.19 13.08 -3.19
N LEU A 114 0.17 12.07 -2.32
CA LEU A 114 -0.98 11.20 -2.08
C LEU A 114 -1.99 11.94 -1.20
N GLY A 115 -3.21 12.10 -1.71
CA GLY A 115 -4.32 12.70 -0.97
C GLY A 115 -4.86 11.77 0.11
N GLY A 116 -5.60 12.33 1.07
CA GLY A 116 -6.22 11.54 2.16
C GLY A 116 -5.32 11.27 3.36
N GLY A 117 -4.13 11.90 3.42
CA GLY A 117 -3.25 11.86 4.59
C GLY A 117 -2.82 10.45 4.97
N ALA A 118 -2.94 10.08 6.24
CA ALA A 118 -2.56 8.75 6.72
C ALA A 118 -3.28 7.61 5.97
N ALA A 119 -4.54 7.81 5.58
CA ALA A 119 -5.29 6.81 4.83
C ALA A 119 -4.76 6.66 3.40
N GLY A 120 -4.35 7.75 2.75
CA GLY A 120 -3.68 7.72 1.45
C GLY A 120 -2.30 7.06 1.49
N ARG A 121 -1.56 7.24 2.60
CA ARG A 121 -0.25 6.61 2.81
C ARG A 121 -0.30 5.09 2.71
N ARG A 122 -1.40 4.45 3.12
CA ARG A 122 -1.56 2.98 3.07
C ARG A 122 -1.39 2.43 1.65
N GLY A 123 -1.95 3.12 0.67
CA GLY A 123 -1.84 2.76 -0.75
C GLY A 123 -0.51 3.12 -1.40
N ALA A 124 0.47 3.67 -0.68
CA ALA A 124 1.71 4.18 -1.29
C ALA A 124 2.50 3.11 -2.05
N ALA A 125 2.55 1.86 -1.56
CA ALA A 125 3.26 0.77 -2.23
C ALA A 125 2.61 0.40 -3.57
N ARG A 126 1.29 0.13 -3.59
CA ARG A 126 0.57 -0.17 -4.84
C ARG A 126 0.66 0.97 -5.86
N THR A 127 0.63 2.21 -5.38
CA THR A 127 0.80 3.39 -6.22
C THR A 127 2.23 3.48 -6.80
N ALA A 128 3.27 3.20 -6.00
CA ALA A 128 4.66 3.17 -6.48
C ALA A 128 4.88 2.11 -7.57
N VAL A 129 4.38 0.89 -7.38
CA VAL A 129 4.48 -0.18 -8.41
C VAL A 129 3.71 0.22 -9.68
N GLY A 130 2.53 0.82 -9.54
CA GLY A 130 1.77 1.36 -10.66
C GLY A 130 2.56 2.39 -11.47
N TRP A 131 3.21 3.34 -10.79
CA TRP A 131 4.05 4.34 -11.44
C TRP A 131 5.33 3.76 -12.05
N ASP A 132 5.96 2.76 -11.44
CA ASP A 132 7.10 2.07 -12.07
C ASP A 132 6.72 1.54 -13.45
N ARG A 133 5.54 0.92 -13.58
CA ARG A 133 5.01 0.41 -14.85
C ARG A 133 4.67 1.53 -15.83
N CYS A 134 3.98 2.56 -15.37
CA CYS A 134 3.59 3.69 -16.22
C CYS A 134 4.83 4.43 -16.76
N LEU A 135 5.84 4.65 -15.91
CA LEU A 135 7.08 5.32 -16.30
C LEU A 135 7.97 4.44 -17.19
N ALA A 136 7.92 3.11 -17.05
CA ALA A 136 8.55 2.19 -17.99
C ALA A 136 7.84 2.21 -19.36
N ALA A 137 6.50 2.31 -19.38
CA ALA A 137 5.74 2.49 -20.62
C ALA A 137 6.05 3.84 -21.29
N LEU A 138 6.24 4.91 -20.50
CA LEU A 138 6.69 6.20 -21.01
C LEU A 138 8.06 6.10 -21.68
N ALA A 139 9.01 5.39 -21.06
CA ALA A 139 10.32 5.14 -21.65
C ALA A 139 10.21 4.42 -23.00
N ALA A 140 9.42 3.33 -23.06
CA ALA A 140 9.20 2.58 -24.28
C ALA A 140 8.53 3.43 -25.39
N ALA A 141 7.51 4.21 -25.04
CA ALA A 141 6.83 5.11 -25.97
C ALA A 141 7.78 6.17 -26.54
N LEU A 142 8.65 6.73 -25.71
CA LEU A 142 9.69 7.68 -26.15
C LEU A 142 10.69 7.02 -27.12
N ASP A 143 11.01 5.75 -26.92
CA ASP A 143 11.88 4.96 -27.81
C ASP A 143 11.17 4.45 -29.08
N GLY A 144 9.85 4.66 -29.19
CA GLY A 144 9.04 4.12 -30.29
C GLY A 144 8.85 2.60 -30.21
N ALA A 145 9.00 2.03 -29.03
CA ALA A 145 8.84 0.60 -28.73
C ALA A 145 7.50 0.33 -28.04
N ALA A 146 7.03 -0.92 -28.11
CA ALA A 146 5.94 -1.38 -27.25
C ALA A 146 6.46 -1.56 -25.81
N PRO A 147 5.66 -1.26 -24.77
CA PRO A 147 6.03 -1.57 -23.40
C PRO A 147 6.29 -3.07 -23.26
N ALA A 148 7.36 -3.43 -22.53
CA ALA A 148 7.60 -4.82 -22.20
C ALA A 148 6.43 -5.37 -21.38
N ALA A 149 6.02 -6.61 -21.65
CA ALA A 149 5.05 -7.29 -20.83
C ALA A 149 5.59 -7.37 -19.39
N ALA A 150 4.86 -6.80 -18.44
CA ALA A 150 5.22 -6.86 -17.02
C ALA A 150 4.88 -8.26 -16.47
N GLU A 151 5.61 -9.28 -16.92
CA GLU A 151 5.44 -10.64 -16.42
C GLU A 151 6.15 -10.81 -15.06
N GLY A 152 5.40 -11.32 -14.06
CA GLY A 152 5.99 -12.14 -12.99
C GLY A 152 6.55 -11.45 -11.73
N ALA A 153 6.45 -10.13 -11.53
CA ALA A 153 7.06 -9.46 -10.37
C ALA A 153 6.12 -8.62 -9.47
N TRP A 154 4.81 -8.56 -9.75
CA TRP A 154 3.88 -7.64 -9.05
C TRP A 154 3.92 -7.77 -7.52
N LEU A 155 3.74 -8.99 -7.00
CA LEU A 155 3.73 -9.22 -5.56
C LEU A 155 5.09 -8.92 -4.93
N ALA A 156 6.19 -9.35 -5.57
CA ALA A 156 7.54 -9.06 -5.08
C ALA A 156 7.86 -7.56 -5.03
N ASP A 157 7.43 -6.79 -6.04
CA ASP A 157 7.62 -5.33 -6.05
C ASP A 157 6.74 -4.62 -5.03
N LEU A 158 5.50 -5.10 -4.82
CA LEU A 158 4.64 -4.62 -3.73
C LEU A 158 5.29 -4.84 -2.37
N GLU A 159 5.74 -6.06 -2.09
CA GLU A 159 6.37 -6.42 -0.82
C GLU A 159 7.64 -5.62 -0.56
N HIS A 160 8.43 -5.39 -1.61
CA HIS A 160 9.58 -4.50 -1.51
C HIS A 160 9.17 -3.09 -1.07
N TYR A 161 8.19 -2.46 -1.71
CA TYR A 161 7.79 -1.10 -1.33
C TYR A 161 7.10 -1.05 0.02
N ILE A 162 6.30 -2.06 0.37
CA ILE A 162 5.68 -2.18 1.69
C ILE A 162 6.76 -2.14 2.78
N ALA A 163 7.80 -2.97 2.65
CA ALA A 163 8.90 -3.02 3.59
C ALA A 163 9.74 -1.73 3.57
N ALA A 164 10.10 -1.23 2.37
CA ALA A 164 10.92 -0.03 2.22
C ALA A 164 10.23 1.24 2.77
N PHE A 165 8.90 1.29 2.73
CA PHE A 165 8.10 2.39 3.25
C PHE A 165 7.64 2.17 4.70
N GLY A 166 7.93 1.01 5.30
CA GLY A 166 7.47 0.64 6.63
C GLY A 166 5.94 0.63 6.76
N LEU A 167 5.22 0.19 5.72
CA LEU A 167 3.75 0.09 5.72
C LEU A 167 3.26 -1.16 6.46
N ASP A 168 4.17 -2.06 6.81
CA ASP A 168 3.93 -3.32 7.51
C ASP A 168 4.36 -3.29 8.98
N THR A 169 4.92 -2.16 9.44
CA THR A 169 5.48 -2.04 10.77
C THR A 169 4.37 -1.81 11.78
N GLY A 170 4.29 -2.69 12.77
CA GLY A 170 3.34 -2.59 13.86
C GLY A 170 3.75 -1.52 14.86
N THR A 171 2.77 -0.97 15.55
CA THR A 171 2.98 0.01 16.63
C THR A 171 2.54 -0.57 17.96
N CYS A 172 3.14 -0.07 19.05
CA CYS A 172 2.76 -0.43 20.41
C CYS A 172 2.45 0.83 21.20
N GLU A 173 1.19 1.03 21.55
CA GLU A 173 0.75 2.13 22.42
C GLU A 173 0.71 1.66 23.88
N THR A 174 1.18 2.49 24.82
CA THR A 174 1.00 2.24 26.25
C THR A 174 -0.34 2.80 26.71
N THR A 175 -1.14 1.99 27.39
CA THR A 175 -2.44 2.39 27.95
C THR A 175 -2.42 2.29 29.48
N ALA A 176 -3.53 2.65 30.12
CA ALA A 176 -3.69 2.48 31.57
C ALA A 176 -3.54 0.99 31.97
N ASP A 177 -4.16 0.10 31.18
CA ASP A 177 -4.30 -1.33 31.50
C ASP A 177 -3.19 -2.20 30.91
N GLY A 178 -2.22 -1.61 30.20
CA GLY A 178 -1.09 -2.33 29.61
C GLY A 178 -0.65 -1.72 28.30
N TYR A 179 -0.75 -2.48 27.22
CA TYR A 179 -0.32 -2.10 25.88
C TYR A 179 -1.35 -2.50 24.83
N VAL A 180 -1.37 -1.78 23.71
CA VAL A 180 -2.13 -2.15 22.52
C VAL A 180 -1.19 -2.20 21.32
N LEU A 181 -0.99 -3.40 20.79
CA LEU A 181 -0.30 -3.62 19.53
C LEU A 181 -1.27 -3.32 18.39
N ARG A 182 -0.82 -2.61 17.34
CA ARG A 182 -1.66 -2.28 16.18
C ARG A 182 -0.91 -2.45 14.86
N PHE A 183 -1.63 -3.01 13.90
CA PHE A 183 -1.27 -3.03 12.49
C PHE A 183 -2.42 -2.49 11.67
N ASP A 184 -2.09 -1.88 10.53
CA ASP A 184 -3.04 -1.44 9.52
C ASP A 184 -2.45 -1.79 8.16
N ARG A 185 -3.01 -2.82 7.51
CA ARG A 185 -2.47 -3.42 6.29
C ARG A 185 -3.37 -3.10 5.10
N ASP A 186 -2.81 -2.44 4.09
CA ASP A 186 -3.44 -2.30 2.77
C ASP A 186 -3.65 -3.69 2.15
N MET A 187 -4.89 -3.97 1.79
CA MET A 187 -5.31 -5.18 1.08
C MET A 187 -5.74 -4.84 -0.36
N MET A 188 -5.29 -3.70 -0.86
CA MET A 188 -5.59 -3.19 -2.20
C MET A 188 -7.10 -3.11 -2.46
N TRP A 189 -7.54 -3.45 -3.66
CA TRP A 189 -8.94 -3.39 -4.08
C TRP A 189 -9.69 -4.72 -3.92
N GLN A 190 -9.24 -5.58 -3.01
CA GLN A 190 -9.88 -6.89 -2.83
C GLN A 190 -11.23 -6.77 -2.12
N PRO A 191 -12.28 -7.48 -2.59
CA PRO A 191 -13.56 -7.47 -1.90
C PRO A 191 -13.43 -7.94 -0.46
N VAL A 192 -14.08 -7.24 0.46
CA VAL A 192 -14.02 -7.55 1.90
C VAL A 192 -14.54 -8.97 2.16
N GLU A 193 -15.54 -9.42 1.39
CA GLU A 193 -16.10 -10.76 1.46
C GLU A 193 -15.07 -11.84 1.09
N THR A 194 -14.21 -11.58 0.10
CA THR A 194 -13.14 -12.49 -0.29
C THR A 194 -12.08 -12.58 0.81
N LEU A 195 -11.69 -11.45 1.39
CA LEU A 195 -10.72 -11.42 2.49
C LEU A 195 -11.28 -12.06 3.76
N TRP A 196 -12.55 -11.83 4.05
CA TRP A 196 -13.26 -12.46 5.16
C TRP A 196 -13.32 -13.98 4.97
N GLY A 197 -13.76 -14.46 3.81
CA GLY A 197 -13.77 -15.89 3.47
C GLY A 197 -12.40 -16.53 3.60
N LEU A 198 -11.34 -15.81 3.18
CA LEU A 198 -9.96 -16.23 3.37
C LEU A 198 -9.57 -16.33 4.86
N LEU A 199 -10.00 -15.39 5.71
CA LEU A 199 -9.69 -15.39 7.14
C LEU A 199 -10.44 -16.49 7.90
N VAL A 200 -11.71 -16.74 7.58
CA VAL A 200 -12.56 -17.72 8.29
C VAL A 200 -12.65 -19.08 7.60
N GLU A 201 -11.88 -19.28 6.53
CA GLU A 201 -11.86 -20.51 5.72
C GLU A 201 -13.24 -20.90 5.18
N ASP A 202 -13.99 -19.89 4.71
CA ASP A 202 -15.39 -19.99 4.25
C ASP A 202 -16.35 -20.61 5.29
N GLY A 203 -15.94 -20.65 6.56
CA GLY A 203 -16.75 -21.07 7.69
C GLY A 203 -17.76 -20.01 8.14
N ALA A 204 -18.64 -20.41 9.06
CA ALA A 204 -19.58 -19.53 9.73
C ALA A 204 -19.31 -19.54 11.24
N PRO A 205 -18.18 -18.94 11.70
CA PRO A 205 -17.80 -18.98 13.10
C PRO A 205 -18.86 -18.29 13.97
N ALA A 206 -19.00 -18.74 15.22
CA ALA A 206 -19.90 -18.14 16.19
C ALA A 206 -19.17 -17.75 17.48
N VAL A 207 -19.71 -16.77 18.20
CA VAL A 207 -19.22 -16.37 19.53
C VAL A 207 -19.20 -17.59 20.46
N GLY A 208 -18.09 -17.78 21.16
CA GLY A 208 -17.83 -18.92 22.05
C GLY A 208 -17.09 -20.09 21.39
N GLU A 209 -17.00 -20.13 20.06
CA GLU A 209 -16.23 -21.15 19.33
C GLU A 209 -14.73 -20.81 19.27
N THR A 210 -13.91 -21.79 18.87
CA THR A 210 -12.48 -21.58 18.63
C THR A 210 -12.26 -20.63 17.44
N ALA A 211 -11.30 -19.72 17.57
CA ALA A 211 -10.92 -18.84 16.47
C ALA A 211 -10.48 -19.66 15.23
N PRO A 212 -10.86 -19.26 13.99
CA PRO A 212 -10.40 -19.88 12.76
C PRO A 212 -8.88 -19.91 12.69
N LEU A 213 -8.29 -21.01 12.17
CA LEU A 213 -6.84 -21.19 12.16
C LEU A 213 -6.12 -20.05 11.44
N ARG A 214 -6.67 -19.58 10.32
CA ARG A 214 -6.11 -18.46 9.53
C ARG A 214 -6.26 -17.09 10.19
N ALA A 215 -7.02 -16.97 11.28
CA ALA A 215 -7.05 -15.78 12.12
C ALA A 215 -6.05 -15.84 13.29
N THR A 216 -5.25 -16.90 13.39
CA THR A 216 -4.35 -17.17 14.51
C THR A 216 -2.91 -17.40 14.06
N ASN A 217 -1.99 -17.44 15.02
CA ASN A 217 -0.61 -17.84 14.78
C ASN A 217 -0.07 -18.63 15.99
N GLN A 218 1.05 -19.33 15.80
CA GLN A 218 1.61 -20.24 16.82
C GLN A 218 2.21 -19.54 18.06
N HIS A 219 2.34 -18.20 18.06
CA HIS A 219 2.86 -17.41 19.18
C HIS A 219 1.74 -16.80 20.05
N VAL A 220 0.48 -16.90 19.61
CA VAL A 220 -0.69 -16.36 20.30
C VAL A 220 -1.70 -17.49 20.50
N GLU A 221 -1.79 -18.02 21.72
CA GLU A 221 -2.76 -19.07 22.04
C GLU A 221 -4.18 -18.50 21.95
N ALA A 222 -4.97 -18.98 20.99
CA ALA A 222 -6.33 -18.49 20.78
C ALA A 222 -7.31 -19.13 21.78
N GLY A 223 -8.05 -18.28 22.49
CA GLY A 223 -9.24 -18.61 23.25
C GLY A 223 -10.52 -18.51 22.41
N PRO A 224 -11.70 -18.47 23.06
CA PRO A 224 -12.97 -18.39 22.37
C PRO A 224 -13.19 -17.04 21.68
N LEU A 225 -13.92 -17.08 20.57
CA LEU A 225 -14.42 -15.90 19.87
C LEU A 225 -15.34 -15.09 20.79
N THR A 226 -15.11 -13.78 20.84
CA THR A 226 -15.91 -12.81 21.59
C THR A 226 -16.73 -11.90 20.69
N VAL A 227 -16.31 -11.72 19.42
CA VAL A 227 -17.05 -10.95 18.40
C VAL A 227 -16.98 -11.70 17.07
N VAL A 228 -18.13 -11.83 16.40
CA VAL A 228 -18.22 -12.23 15.00
C VAL A 228 -19.27 -11.37 14.31
N GLU A 229 -18.82 -10.51 13.39
CA GLU A 229 -19.65 -9.59 12.61
C GLU A 229 -19.23 -9.68 11.14
N PRO A 230 -19.73 -10.66 10.36
CA PRO A 230 -19.32 -10.83 8.98
C PRO A 230 -19.81 -9.66 8.09
N PRO A 231 -18.99 -9.17 7.13
CA PRO A 231 -17.58 -9.51 6.90
C PRO A 231 -16.60 -8.51 7.55
N THR A 232 -17.02 -7.78 8.58
CA THR A 232 -16.35 -6.56 9.07
C THR A 232 -15.49 -6.76 10.31
N ALA A 233 -15.81 -7.68 11.22
CA ALA A 233 -15.03 -7.83 12.45
C ALA A 233 -15.04 -9.25 13.04
N LEU A 234 -13.87 -9.66 13.54
CA LEU A 234 -13.65 -10.89 14.28
C LEU A 234 -12.79 -10.58 15.50
N ALA A 235 -13.18 -11.00 16.69
CA ALA A 235 -12.34 -10.88 17.87
C ALA A 235 -12.41 -12.13 18.74
N TYR A 236 -11.31 -12.44 19.42
CA TYR A 236 -11.20 -13.56 20.35
C TYR A 236 -10.31 -13.20 21.54
N GLU A 237 -10.57 -13.85 22.67
CA GLU A 237 -9.64 -13.86 23.80
C GLU A 237 -8.34 -14.54 23.38
N TRP A 238 -7.17 -13.97 23.71
CA TRP A 238 -5.91 -14.71 23.63
C TRP A 238 -5.39 -15.05 25.01
N ARG A 239 -4.62 -16.15 25.09
CA ARG A 239 -4.11 -16.72 26.33
C ARG A 239 -2.59 -16.71 26.38
N HIS A 240 -2.07 -16.59 27.59
CA HIS A 240 -0.67 -16.77 27.91
C HIS A 240 -0.57 -17.81 29.03
N ASP A 241 0.16 -18.89 28.79
CA ASP A 241 0.27 -20.05 29.68
C ASP A 241 -1.11 -20.55 30.17
N GLY A 242 -2.07 -20.69 29.23
CA GLY A 242 -3.42 -21.15 29.50
C GLY A 242 -4.33 -20.16 30.25
N THR A 243 -3.86 -18.95 30.56
CA THR A 243 -4.63 -17.90 31.24
C THR A 243 -5.04 -16.81 30.26
N ALA A 244 -6.28 -16.33 30.35
CA ALA A 244 -6.76 -15.20 29.54
C ALA A 244 -5.87 -13.95 29.74
N ALA A 245 -5.28 -13.47 28.66
CA ALA A 245 -4.34 -12.35 28.68
C ALA A 245 -4.92 -11.09 28.03
N GLY A 246 -5.74 -11.22 26.99
CA GLY A 246 -6.34 -10.05 26.35
C GLY A 246 -7.21 -10.43 25.17
N VAL A 247 -7.35 -9.51 24.22
CA VAL A 247 -8.16 -9.69 23.02
C VAL A 247 -7.31 -9.43 21.78
N VAL A 248 -7.45 -10.32 20.79
CA VAL A 248 -7.03 -10.07 19.41
C VAL A 248 -8.28 -9.70 18.61
N ARG A 249 -8.20 -8.65 17.80
CA ARG A 249 -9.30 -8.19 16.97
C ARG A 249 -8.80 -7.85 15.56
N PHE A 250 -9.51 -8.40 14.57
CA PHE A 250 -9.41 -8.05 13.15
C PHE A 250 -10.61 -7.19 12.78
N GLU A 251 -10.37 -6.10 12.06
CA GLU A 251 -11.39 -5.24 11.48
C GLU A 251 -11.09 -4.99 10.00
N PHE A 252 -12.10 -5.20 9.17
CA PHE A 252 -12.03 -5.01 7.73
C PHE A 252 -12.76 -3.73 7.36
N HIS A 253 -12.09 -2.90 6.58
CA HIS A 253 -12.59 -1.59 6.21
C HIS A 253 -12.45 -1.39 4.72
N ALA A 254 -13.57 -1.15 4.04
CA ALA A 254 -13.60 -0.75 2.64
C ALA A 254 -13.84 0.76 2.52
N ASP A 255 -13.02 1.40 1.69
CA ASP A 255 -13.19 2.78 1.26
C ASP A 255 -13.24 2.78 -0.29
N PRO A 256 -14.25 3.40 -0.91
CA PRO A 256 -14.40 3.39 -2.37
C PRO A 256 -13.27 4.12 -3.11
N ASP A 257 -12.58 5.06 -2.45
CA ASP A 257 -11.51 5.86 -3.04
C ASP A 257 -10.11 5.36 -2.64
N LEU A 258 -10.00 4.72 -1.47
CA LEU A 258 -8.72 4.35 -0.88
C LEU A 258 -8.45 2.84 -0.87
N GLY A 259 -9.46 2.03 -1.17
CA GLY A 259 -9.38 0.56 -1.19
C GLY A 259 -9.71 -0.06 0.16
N VAL A 260 -9.29 -1.31 0.33
CA VAL A 260 -9.56 -2.13 1.51
C VAL A 260 -8.33 -2.24 2.39
N HIS A 261 -8.52 -2.14 3.70
CA HIS A 261 -7.48 -2.43 4.68
C HIS A 261 -8.00 -3.31 5.80
N VAL A 262 -7.06 -3.99 6.44
CA VAL A 262 -7.29 -4.80 7.64
C VAL A 262 -6.52 -4.18 8.80
N ALA A 263 -7.26 -3.75 9.81
CA ALA A 263 -6.70 -3.37 11.08
C ALA A 263 -6.64 -4.59 12.00
N LEU A 264 -5.48 -4.83 12.60
CA LEU A 264 -5.30 -5.84 13.63
C LEU A 264 -4.89 -5.15 14.93
N THR A 265 -5.57 -5.48 16.02
CA THR A 265 -5.17 -5.05 17.36
C THR A 265 -5.01 -6.24 18.30
N GLN A 266 -4.05 -6.14 19.22
CA GLN A 266 -3.91 -7.07 20.33
C GLN A 266 -3.68 -6.28 21.63
N THR A 267 -4.51 -6.51 22.64
CA THR A 267 -4.28 -5.97 23.98
C THR A 267 -3.31 -6.87 24.75
N VAL A 268 -2.35 -6.28 25.44
CA VAL A 268 -1.31 -7.00 26.19
C VAL A 268 -1.23 -6.44 27.61
N PRO A 269 -1.40 -7.27 28.66
CA PRO A 269 -1.27 -6.82 30.05
C PRO A 269 0.12 -6.26 30.36
N ARG A 270 0.19 -5.40 31.38
CA ARG A 270 1.43 -4.73 31.77
C ARG A 270 2.54 -5.71 32.15
N GLU A 271 2.17 -6.81 32.81
CA GLU A 271 3.05 -7.90 33.23
C GLU A 271 3.69 -8.66 32.07
N LEU A 272 3.09 -8.61 30.87
CA LEU A 272 3.62 -9.25 29.65
C LEU A 272 4.40 -8.26 28.77
N ALA A 273 4.98 -7.23 29.36
CA ALA A 273 5.75 -6.21 28.63
C ALA A 273 6.91 -6.79 27.80
N SER A 274 7.56 -7.86 28.25
CA SER A 274 8.66 -8.50 27.52
C SER A 274 8.19 -9.28 26.28
N ALA A 275 6.92 -9.70 26.22
CA ALA A 275 6.39 -10.45 25.08
C ALA A 275 6.06 -9.57 23.87
N ARG A 276 6.03 -8.23 24.03
CA ARG A 276 5.57 -7.29 23.00
C ARG A 276 6.31 -7.41 21.68
N ALA A 277 7.64 -7.55 21.71
CA ALA A 277 8.44 -7.64 20.50
C ALA A 277 8.15 -8.92 19.70
N GLU A 278 8.07 -10.06 20.38
CA GLU A 278 7.71 -11.34 19.76
C GLU A 278 6.29 -11.32 19.19
N LEU A 279 5.32 -10.76 19.95
CA LEU A 279 3.94 -10.61 19.49
C LEU A 279 3.82 -9.72 18.25
N LEU A 280 4.54 -8.58 18.22
CA LEU A 280 4.63 -7.71 17.03
C LEU A 280 5.25 -8.46 15.85
N ALA A 281 6.34 -9.20 16.06
CA ALA A 281 6.99 -9.98 15.02
C ALA A 281 6.06 -11.06 14.44
N ALA A 282 5.36 -11.80 15.30
CA ALA A 282 4.43 -12.85 14.90
C ALA A 282 3.27 -12.29 14.06
N TRP A 283 2.66 -11.17 14.47
CA TRP A 283 1.59 -10.54 13.70
C TRP A 283 2.07 -9.89 12.40
N HIS A 284 3.27 -9.32 12.39
CA HIS A 284 3.87 -8.80 11.17
C HIS A 284 4.00 -9.92 10.12
N VAL A 285 4.56 -11.07 10.50
CA VAL A 285 4.66 -12.24 9.61
C VAL A 285 3.29 -12.77 9.23
N HIS A 286 2.35 -12.87 10.17
CA HIS A 286 1.00 -13.35 9.87
C HIS A 286 0.33 -12.48 8.78
N LEU A 287 0.43 -11.15 8.89
CA LEU A 287 -0.15 -10.23 7.92
C LEU A 287 0.60 -10.21 6.59
N GLU A 288 1.93 -10.45 6.57
CA GLU A 288 2.68 -10.72 5.34
C GLU A 288 2.12 -11.95 4.61
N LEU A 289 1.92 -13.05 5.34
CA LEU A 289 1.38 -14.30 4.79
C LEU A 289 -0.07 -14.16 4.36
N PHE A 290 -0.89 -13.45 5.13
CA PHE A 290 -2.30 -13.19 4.80
C PHE A 290 -2.43 -12.36 3.52
N PHE A 291 -1.61 -11.32 3.37
CA PHE A 291 -1.53 -10.52 2.15
C PHE A 291 -1.07 -11.35 0.94
N ALA A 292 -0.02 -12.17 1.08
CA ALA A 292 0.43 -13.04 0.00
C ALA A 292 -0.65 -14.07 -0.40
N ALA A 293 -1.32 -14.68 0.58
CA ALA A 293 -2.39 -15.64 0.34
C ALA A 293 -3.59 -15.00 -0.36
N SER A 294 -3.89 -13.73 -0.05
CA SER A 294 -4.94 -13.00 -0.74
C SER A 294 -4.57 -12.73 -2.21
N GLN A 295 -3.29 -12.70 -2.56
CA GLN A 295 -2.79 -12.66 -3.94
C GLN A 295 -2.65 -14.04 -4.59
N GLY A 296 -3.13 -15.10 -3.95
CA GLY A 296 -3.05 -16.48 -4.45
C GLY A 296 -1.74 -17.19 -4.12
N GLU A 297 -0.84 -16.58 -3.34
CA GLU A 297 0.43 -17.18 -2.93
C GLU A 297 0.38 -17.62 -1.47
N VAL A 298 0.05 -18.89 -1.24
CA VAL A 298 0.09 -19.48 0.10
C VAL A 298 1.51 -19.94 0.40
N ARG A 299 2.15 -19.32 1.40
CA ARG A 299 3.53 -19.62 1.80
C ARG A 299 3.55 -20.48 3.06
N CYS A 300 4.16 -21.65 2.95
CA CYS A 300 4.38 -22.57 4.06
C CYS A 300 5.75 -23.28 3.91
N PRO A 301 6.36 -23.76 5.01
CA PRO A 301 5.93 -23.65 6.40
C PRO A 301 6.03 -22.21 6.96
N TRP A 302 5.53 -21.99 8.18
CA TRP A 302 5.65 -20.71 8.88
C TRP A 302 7.13 -20.25 8.96
N PRO A 303 7.45 -19.01 8.56
CA PRO A 303 8.84 -18.57 8.43
C PRO A 303 9.43 -18.15 9.79
N ALA A 304 9.85 -19.13 10.60
CA ALA A 304 10.36 -18.90 11.94
C ALA A 304 11.57 -17.95 11.99
N ASP A 305 12.50 -18.06 11.03
CA ASP A 305 13.68 -17.18 10.95
C ASP A 305 13.29 -15.71 10.71
N ARG A 306 12.20 -15.47 9.95
CA ARG A 306 11.66 -14.13 9.71
C ARG A 306 11.07 -13.55 11.00
N VAL A 307 10.36 -14.37 11.79
CA VAL A 307 9.86 -13.94 13.12
C VAL A 307 11.03 -13.56 14.02
N ALA A 308 12.06 -14.41 14.14
CA ALA A 308 13.21 -14.12 14.99
C ALA A 308 13.90 -12.79 14.62
N ALA A 309 14.18 -12.58 13.33
CA ALA A 309 14.78 -11.33 12.86
C ALA A 309 13.90 -10.09 13.12
N LEU A 310 12.58 -10.24 13.04
CA LEU A 310 11.64 -9.16 13.33
C LEU A 310 11.53 -8.90 14.84
N THR A 311 11.63 -9.93 15.68
CA THR A 311 11.67 -9.80 17.14
C THR A 311 12.85 -8.93 17.54
N ASP A 312 14.06 -9.24 17.07
CA ASP A 312 15.27 -8.44 17.35
C ASP A 312 15.09 -6.97 16.95
N ARG A 313 14.45 -6.72 15.79
CA ARG A 313 14.15 -5.36 15.32
C ARG A 313 13.16 -4.64 16.24
N TYR A 314 12.04 -5.26 16.57
CA TYR A 314 11.04 -4.65 17.45
C TYR A 314 11.56 -4.46 18.88
N GLU A 315 12.45 -5.32 19.38
CA GLU A 315 13.13 -5.10 20.66
C GLU A 315 13.95 -3.81 20.64
N ALA A 316 14.74 -3.60 19.58
CA ALA A 316 15.53 -2.38 19.41
C ALA A 316 14.65 -1.12 19.30
N ASP A 317 13.55 -1.20 18.55
CA ASP A 317 12.61 -0.09 18.36
C ASP A 317 11.89 0.27 19.68
N LEU A 318 11.42 -0.74 20.42
CA LEU A 318 10.74 -0.55 21.71
C LEU A 318 11.68 -0.07 22.82
N ALA A 319 12.98 -0.36 22.74
CA ALA A 319 13.98 0.17 23.67
C ALA A 319 14.35 1.64 23.39
N SER A 320 14.04 2.13 22.18
CA SER A 320 14.37 3.49 21.72
C SER A 320 13.23 4.50 21.94
N THR A 321 12.07 4.03 22.42
CA THR A 321 10.83 4.82 22.63
C THR A 321 10.63 5.16 24.10
#